data_AF-A0A929XEB3-F1
#
_entry.id   AF-A0A929XEB3-F1
#
_cell.length_a   1.000
_cell.length_b   1.000
_cell.length_c   1.000
_cell.angle_alpha   90.00
_cell.angle_beta   90.00
_cell.angle_gamma   90.00
#
_symmetry.space_group_name_H-M   'P 1'
#
loop_
_entity.id
_entity.type
_entity.pdbx_description
1 polymer ?
#
loop_
_entity_poly.entity_id
_entity_poly.type
_entity_poly.pdbx_seq_one_letter_code
_entity_poly.pdbx_strand_id
1 'polypeptide(L)'
;YKAGSRFNNPEQAFHDIRLNWKEECYIEMEFEDSYLTMVKFGILEKNPFYEEESSSNEEVHQALTEIQLSVLKQEILTQIDQALEKGNQELFIKLTEQLKELEE
;
A
#
# COMPACT_ATOMS: atom_id res chain seq x y z
N TYR A 1 -5.28 7.44 -19.81
CA TYR A 1 -4.48 7.71 -21.01
C TYR A 1 -4.93 6.78 -22.12
N LYS A 2 -4.88 7.19 -23.39
CA LYS A 2 -5.16 6.30 -24.54
C LYS A 2 -4.29 6.67 -25.73
N ALA A 3 -3.54 5.72 -26.27
CA ALA A 3 -2.67 5.91 -27.44
C ALA A 3 -1.79 7.19 -27.36
N GLY A 4 -1.16 7.43 -26.20
CA GLY A 4 -0.32 8.61 -25.96
C GLY A 4 -1.06 9.92 -25.65
N SER A 5 -2.40 9.92 -25.63
CA SER A 5 -3.21 11.09 -25.31
C SER A 5 -3.76 11.05 -23.88
N ARG A 6 -3.66 12.16 -23.16
CA ARG A 6 -4.27 12.38 -21.84
C ARG A 6 -5.58 13.13 -22.00
N PHE A 7 -6.66 12.63 -21.39
CA PHE A 7 -7.90 13.37 -21.24
C PHE A 7 -7.80 14.29 -20.02
N ASN A 8 -8.14 15.57 -20.20
CA ASN A 8 -8.23 16.54 -19.10
C ASN A 8 -9.67 16.71 -18.59
N ASN A 9 -10.65 16.25 -19.37
CA ASN A 9 -12.07 16.29 -19.03
C ASN A 9 -12.56 14.87 -18.63
N PRO A 10 -13.10 14.67 -17.41
CA PRO A 10 -13.59 13.38 -16.94
C PRO A 10 -14.76 12.82 -17.75
N GLU A 11 -15.70 13.66 -18.20
CA GLU A 11 -16.86 13.22 -18.99
C GLU A 11 -16.45 12.65 -20.34
N GLN A 12 -15.43 13.25 -20.97
CA GLN A 12 -14.87 12.77 -22.23
C GLN A 12 -14.15 11.43 -22.03
N ALA A 13 -13.37 11.29 -20.96
CA ALA A 13 -12.73 10.03 -20.61
C ALA A 13 -13.77 8.93 -20.34
N PHE A 14 -14.83 9.26 -19.60
CA PHE A 14 -15.93 8.33 -19.31
C PHE A 14 -16.67 7.90 -20.58
N HIS A 15 -16.92 8.84 -21.50
CA HIS A 15 -17.54 8.54 -22.78
C HIS A 15 -16.71 7.56 -23.62
N ASP A 16 -15.39 7.75 -23.65
CA ASP A 16 -14.47 6.87 -24.36
C ASP A 16 -14.40 5.47 -23.72
N ILE A 17 -14.33 5.38 -22.39
CA ILE A 17 -14.38 4.08 -21.66
C ILE A 17 -15.67 3.33 -22.02
N ARG A 18 -16.81 4.02 -22.04
CA ARG A 18 -18.10 3.41 -22.37
C ARG A 18 -18.14 2.87 -23.80
N LEU A 19 -17.53 3.58 -24.76
CA LEU A 19 -17.45 3.14 -26.16
C LEU A 19 -16.55 1.91 -26.32
N ASN A 20 -15.45 1.86 -25.56
CA ASN A 20 -14.41 0.84 -25.69
C ASN A 20 -14.43 -0.18 -24.54
N TRP A 21 -15.62 -0.54 -24.06
CA TRP A 21 -15.81 -1.41 -22.87
C TRP A 21 -15.21 -2.83 -22.98
N LYS A 22 -14.81 -3.25 -24.18
CA LYS A 22 -14.16 -4.55 -24.43
C LYS A 22 -12.64 -4.48 -24.37
N GLU A 23 -12.06 -3.28 -24.37
CA GLU A 23 -10.63 -3.09 -24.24
C GLU A 23 -10.23 -3.19 -22.77
N GLU A 24 -9.02 -3.65 -22.50
CA GLU A 24 -8.48 -3.68 -21.15
C GLU A 24 -8.28 -2.25 -20.64
N CYS A 25 -8.79 -1.97 -19.43
CA CYS A 25 -8.70 -0.68 -18.79
C CYS A 25 -7.94 -0.81 -17.48
N TYR A 26 -6.86 -0.04 -17.35
CA TYR A 26 -6.02 0.01 -16.16
C TYR A 26 -6.32 1.28 -15.38
N ILE A 27 -6.55 1.14 -14.08
CA ILE A 27 -6.92 2.25 -13.20
C ILE A 27 -5.83 2.39 -12.12
N GLU A 28 -5.30 3.60 -12.00
CA GLU A 28 -4.41 4.00 -10.92
C GLU A 28 -5.18 4.96 -10.00
N MET A 29 -4.97 4.82 -8.69
CA MET A 29 -5.60 5.68 -7.70
C MET A 29 -4.54 6.21 -6.73
N GLU A 30 -4.51 7.52 -6.57
CA GLU A 30 -3.61 8.21 -5.64
C GLU A 30 -4.43 8.80 -4.50
N PHE A 31 -4.21 8.28 -3.29
CA PHE A 31 -4.84 8.74 -2.05
C PHE A 31 -3.95 8.33 -0.86
N GLU A 32 -4.23 8.89 0.32
CA GLU A 32 -3.50 8.57 1.55
C GLU A 32 -3.63 7.06 1.87
N ASP A 33 -2.53 6.40 2.20
CA ASP A 33 -2.46 4.95 2.42
C ASP A 33 -2.98 4.08 1.25
N SER A 34 -2.92 4.58 0.00
CA SER A 34 -3.42 3.85 -1.17
C SER A 34 -2.78 2.48 -1.34
N TYR A 35 -1.46 2.39 -1.20
CA TYR A 35 -0.72 1.13 -1.29
C TYR A 35 -1.19 0.11 -0.24
N LEU A 36 -1.20 0.50 1.03
CA LEU A 36 -1.62 -0.37 2.14
C LEU A 36 -3.06 -0.83 1.95
N THR A 37 -3.95 0.08 1.56
CA THR A 37 -5.36 -0.21 1.30
C THR A 37 -5.50 -1.22 0.16
N MET A 38 -4.80 -1.00 -0.95
CA MET A 38 -4.91 -1.87 -2.11
C MET A 38 -4.32 -3.27 -1.85
N VAL A 39 -3.19 -3.37 -1.12
CA VAL A 39 -2.62 -4.66 -0.69
C VAL A 39 -3.58 -5.39 0.25
N LYS A 40 -4.15 -4.67 1.23
CA LYS A 40 -5.11 -5.24 2.19
C LYS A 40 -6.34 -5.85 1.51
N PHE A 41 -6.84 -5.23 0.46
CA PHE A 41 -7.98 -5.75 -0.31
C PHE A 41 -7.58 -6.69 -1.46
N GLY A 42 -6.28 -6.88 -1.72
CA GLY A 42 -5.79 -7.77 -2.76
C GLY A 42 -6.16 -7.32 -4.18
N ILE A 43 -6.28 -6.02 -4.41
CA ILE A 43 -6.73 -5.44 -5.69
C ILE A 43 -5.59 -4.95 -6.60
N LEU A 44 -4.34 -5.06 -6.16
CA LEU A 44 -3.16 -4.71 -6.97
C LEU A 44 -2.83 -5.84 -7.94
N GLU A 45 -2.77 -5.49 -9.24
CA GLU A 45 -2.33 -6.38 -10.31
C GLU A 45 -1.00 -5.91 -10.91
N LYS A 46 -0.18 -6.84 -11.42
CA LYS A 46 1.09 -6.50 -12.07
C LYS A 46 0.80 -5.77 -13.38
N ASN A 47 1.37 -4.58 -13.55
CA ASN A 47 1.26 -3.82 -14.80
C ASN A 47 2.00 -4.54 -15.94
N PRO A 48 1.30 -5.00 -17.01
CA PRO A 48 1.93 -5.73 -18.12
C PRO A 48 2.74 -4.83 -19.06
N PHE A 49 2.60 -3.50 -18.97
CA PHE A 49 3.33 -2.52 -19.78
C PHE A 49 4.51 -1.90 -19.03
N TYR A 50 4.75 -2.31 -17.79
CA TYR A 50 5.94 -1.93 -17.06
C TYR A 50 7.08 -2.84 -17.52
N GLU A 51 7.96 -2.32 -18.37
CA GLU A 51 9.27 -2.95 -18.58
C GLU A 51 10.02 -2.83 -17.26
N GLU A 52 10.31 -3.97 -16.62
CA GLU A 52 11.21 -4.00 -15.47
C GLU A 52 12.57 -3.49 -15.95
N GLU A 53 12.78 -2.17 -15.86
CA GLU A 53 14.15 -1.66 -15.89
C GLU A 53 14.86 -2.39 -14.76
N SER A 54 15.91 -3.13 -15.11
CA SER A 54 16.77 -3.88 -14.18
C SER A 54 17.51 -2.97 -13.17
N SER A 55 17.09 -1.73 -13.03
CA SER A 55 17.51 -0.75 -12.04
C SER A 55 16.43 -0.60 -10.97
N SER A 56 16.85 -0.88 -9.73
CA SER A 56 16.16 -0.53 -8.48
C SER A 56 15.16 -1.53 -7.90
N ASN A 57 15.45 -2.84 -7.99
CA ASN A 57 14.85 -3.80 -7.04
C ASN A 57 15.17 -3.39 -5.58
N GLU A 58 16.34 -2.80 -5.32
CA GLU A 58 16.73 -2.36 -3.97
C GLU A 58 15.88 -1.21 -3.42
N GLU A 59 15.57 -0.18 -4.21
CA GLU A 59 14.77 0.96 -3.72
C GLU A 59 13.33 0.54 -3.42
N VAL A 60 12.76 -0.33 -4.27
CA VAL A 60 11.43 -0.92 -4.03
C VAL A 60 11.47 -1.84 -2.80
N HIS A 61 12.49 -2.68 -2.65
CA HIS A 61 12.65 -3.52 -1.46
C HIS A 61 12.84 -2.70 -0.19
N GLN A 62 13.58 -1.60 -0.23
CA GLN A 62 13.74 -0.68 0.90
C GLN A 62 12.40 -0.03 1.25
N ALA A 63 11.68 0.53 0.27
CA ALA A 63 10.36 1.13 0.51
C ALA A 63 9.36 0.11 1.08
N LEU A 64 9.35 -1.12 0.57
CA LEU A 64 8.50 -2.20 1.10
C LEU A 64 8.89 -2.58 2.53
N THR A 65 10.20 -2.61 2.83
CA THR A 65 10.70 -2.90 4.18
C THR A 65 10.31 -1.81 5.16
N GLU A 66 10.41 -0.53 4.76
CA GLU A 66 9.96 0.61 5.57
C GLU A 66 8.45 0.58 5.84
N ILE A 67 7.65 0.27 4.82
CA ILE A 67 6.19 0.10 4.97
C ILE A 67 5.88 -1.08 5.90
N GLN A 68 6.59 -2.20 5.76
CA GLN A 68 6.37 -3.37 6.60
C GLN A 68 6.72 -3.09 8.07
N LEU A 69 7.81 -2.36 8.32
CA LEU A 69 8.21 -1.91 9.65
C LEU A 69 7.18 -0.95 10.26
N SER A 70 6.64 -0.01 9.48
CA SER A 70 5.65 0.96 9.97
C SER A 70 4.34 0.27 10.37
N VAL A 71 3.86 -0.70 9.57
CA VAL A 71 2.68 -1.50 9.87
C VAL A 71 2.88 -2.35 11.13
N LEU A 72 4.02 -3.04 11.25
CA LEU A 72 4.37 -3.83 12.43
C LEU A 72 4.41 -2.96 13.70
N LYS A 73 4.99 -1.77 13.60
CA LYS A 73 5.05 -0.81 14.72
C LYS A 73 3.65 -0.39 15.17
N GLN A 74 2.77 -0.05 14.22
CA GLN A 74 1.38 0.31 14.54
C GLN A 74 0.61 -0.85 15.18
N GLU A 75 0.81 -2.07 14.72
CA GLU A 75 0.21 -3.27 15.31
C GLU A 75 0.66 -3.46 16.77
N ILE A 76 1.97 -3.35 17.04
CA ILE A 76 2.53 -3.49 18.39
C ILE A 76 2.00 -2.40 19.33
N LEU A 77 1.97 -1.14 18.88
CA LEU A 77 1.40 -0.03 19.66
C LEU A 77 -0.08 -0.27 20.00
N THR A 78 -0.86 -0.75 19.03
CA THR A 78 -2.27 -1.08 19.24
C THR A 78 -2.43 -2.20 20.28
N GLN A 79 -1.56 -3.22 20.24
CA GLN A 79 -1.59 -4.30 21.23
C GLN A 79 -1.12 -3.84 22.62
N ILE A 80 -0.18 -2.89 22.69
CA ILE A 80 0.25 -2.25 23.95
C ILE A 80 -0.92 -1.51 24.59
N ASP A 81 -1.67 -0.71 23.82
CA ASP A 81 -2.84 0.01 24.31
C ASP A 81 -3.91 -0.97 24.85
N GLN A 82 -4.15 -2.06 24.13
CA GLN A 82 -5.07 -3.12 24.59
C GLN A 82 -4.58 -3.84 25.86
N ALA A 83 -3.26 -4.02 26.01
CA ALA A 83 -2.68 -4.62 27.21
C ALA A 83 -2.83 -3.69 28.42
N LEU A 84 -2.66 -2.37 28.22
CA LEU A 84 -2.89 -1.36 29.24
C LEU A 84 -4.36 -1.30 29.68
N GLU A 85 -5.31 -1.29 28.73
CA GLU A 85 -6.75 -1.32 29.04
C GLU A 85 -7.15 -2.55 29.87
N LYS A 86 -6.53 -3.69 29.59
CA LYS A 86 -6.78 -4.96 30.30
C LYS A 86 -5.95 -5.13 31.57
N GLY A 87 -5.06 -4.19 31.89
CA GLY A 87 -4.13 -4.30 33.02
C GLY A 87 -3.15 -5.46 32.91
N ASN A 88 -2.86 -5.95 31.70
CA ASN A 88 -1.97 -7.10 31.49
C ASN A 88 -0.51 -6.64 31.42
N GLN A 89 0.13 -6.62 32.59
CA GLN A 89 1.50 -6.14 32.76
C GLN A 89 2.54 -7.02 32.07
N GLU A 90 2.37 -8.36 32.04
CA GLU A 90 3.28 -9.27 31.33
C GLU A 90 3.25 -9.02 29.82
N LEU A 91 2.04 -8.90 29.25
CA LEU A 91 1.88 -8.64 27.82
C LEU A 91 2.43 -7.26 27.42
N PHE A 92 2.21 -6.25 28.27
CA PHE A 92 2.76 -4.92 28.06
C PHE A 92 4.30 -4.91 28.02
N ILE A 93 4.95 -5.58 28.98
CA ILE A 93 6.42 -5.65 29.05
C ILE A 93 6.96 -6.35 27.80
N LYS A 94 6.37 -7.48 27.42
CA LYS A 94 6.78 -8.25 26.25
C LYS A 94 6.64 -7.47 24.94
N LEU A 95 5.51 -6.77 24.74
CA LEU A 95 5.28 -5.98 23.54
C LEU A 95 6.18 -4.74 23.49
N THR A 96 6.49 -4.15 24.64
CA THR A 96 7.39 -3.00 24.74
C THR A 96 8.86 -3.40 24.46
N GLU A 97 9.28 -4.58 24.89
CA GLU A 97 10.58 -5.15 24.49
C GLU A 97 10.65 -5.41 22.98
N GLN A 98 9.59 -6.02 22.41
CA GLN A 98 9.50 -6.23 20.96
C GLN A 98 9.51 -4.91 20.17
N LEU A 99 8.89 -3.86 20.69
CA LEU A 99 8.93 -2.54 20.08
C LEU A 99 10.35 -1.96 20.09
N LYS A 100 11.07 -2.10 21.22
CA LYS A 100 12.47 -1.63 21.33
C LYS A 100 13.40 -2.37 20.39
N GLU A 101 13.28 -3.69 20.29
CA GLU A 101 14.09 -4.49 19.35
C GLU A 101 13.80 -4.13 17.88
N LEU A 102 12.61 -3.59 17.57
CA LEU A 102 12.24 -3.14 16.23
C LEU A 102 12.74 -1.72 15.90
N GLU A 103 13.05 -0.92 16.92
CA GLU A 103 13.55 0.47 16.79
C GLU A 103 15.08 0.57 16.87
N GLU A 104 15.79 -0.50 17.25
CA GLU A 104 17.25 -0.61 17.35
C GLU A 104 17.89 -1.14 16.06
#